data_AF-A0A1H9HD25-F1
#
_entry.id   AF-A0A1H9HD25-F1
#
_cell.length_a   1.000
_cell.length_b   1.000
_cell.length_c   1.000
_cell.angle_alpha   90.00
_cell.angle_beta   90.00
_cell.angle_gamma   90.00
#
_symmetry.space_group_name_H-M   'P 1'
#
loop_
_entity.id
_entity.type
_entity.pdbx_description
1 polymer ?
#
loop_
_entity_poly.entity_id
_entity_poly.type
_entity_poly.pdbx_seq_one_letter_code
_entity_poly.pdbx_strand_id
1 'polypeptide(L)'
;MITGSEHSLTEWASVCGETQDAGEIARLFDVPALHPGCVTIFDWLEEEYGAEQGAKRAETRLANIRRRCMKYRGTVLPEFICYLMAQGTDFELQVRSLMAAFEAEVVREEMEPALKHAAKNFALIYAAGMLARDAGLVAWSEARIEASIRRCFEDGASIIQAQIESFEEARARFFGQLETDELIEHDADRSLFATARGYRTRSESSTPYILRGEAVLSWLPNPSVRNQLLLWAADEGLLRCKGKSTGGRDIAWAETQRGWRDGTRPRSIVLKVSRETLDALTST
;
A
#
# COMPACT_ATOMS: atom_id res chain seq x y z
N MET A 1 -19.31 1.51 4.85
CA MET A 1 -19.27 1.62 6.32
C MET A 1 -18.15 2.58 6.65
N ILE A 2 -18.37 3.56 7.53
CA ILE A 2 -17.31 4.47 7.99
C ILE A 2 -16.97 4.06 9.42
N THR A 3 -15.70 3.77 9.66
CA THR A 3 -15.14 3.46 10.98
C THR A 3 -14.17 4.57 11.36
N GLY A 4 -14.04 4.84 12.65
CA GLY A 4 -13.02 5.75 13.18
C GLY A 4 -12.12 5.01 14.14
N SER A 5 -10.82 5.24 14.04
CA SER A 5 -9.78 4.65 14.88
C SER A 5 -8.67 5.67 15.14
N GLU A 6 -7.95 5.48 16.25
CA GLU A 6 -6.79 6.31 16.59
C GLU A 6 -5.57 5.98 15.72
N HIS A 7 -5.49 4.75 15.24
CA HIS A 7 -4.46 4.27 14.33
C HIS A 7 -5.09 3.88 12.99
N SER A 8 -4.35 4.12 11.91
CA SER A 8 -4.64 3.58 10.58
C SER A 8 -4.66 2.05 10.60
N LEU A 9 -5.32 1.45 9.64
CA LEU A 9 -5.39 0.00 9.50
C LEU A 9 -4.02 -0.58 9.13
N THR A 10 -3.22 0.19 8.40
CA THR A 10 -1.83 -0.18 8.09
C THR A 10 -0.98 -0.22 9.36
N GLU A 11 -1.12 0.75 10.27
CA GLU A 11 -0.45 0.70 11.57
C GLU A 11 -0.91 -0.50 12.40
N TRP A 12 -2.21 -0.83 12.40
CA TRP A 12 -2.71 -2.03 13.07
C TRP A 12 -2.14 -3.32 12.49
N ALA A 13 -2.05 -3.43 11.17
CA ALA A 13 -1.43 -4.57 10.52
C ALA A 13 0.04 -4.70 10.95
N SER A 14 0.78 -3.58 10.91
CA SER A 14 2.19 -3.53 11.30
C SER A 14 2.43 -3.94 12.76
N VAL A 15 1.60 -3.47 13.71
CA VAL A 15 1.66 -3.88 15.12
C VAL A 15 1.49 -5.39 15.30
N CYS A 16 0.70 -6.03 14.43
CA CYS A 16 0.50 -7.47 14.41
C CYS A 16 1.57 -8.24 13.60
N GLY A 17 2.54 -7.55 13.00
CA GLY A 17 3.54 -8.16 12.11
C GLY A 17 2.98 -8.56 10.74
N GLU A 18 1.84 -7.99 10.35
CA GLU A 18 1.16 -8.21 9.08
C GLU A 18 1.26 -6.98 8.18
N THR A 19 0.93 -7.16 6.90
CA THR A 19 0.81 -6.08 5.92
C THR A 19 -0.54 -6.17 5.26
N GLN A 20 -1.16 -5.02 4.94
CA GLN A 20 -2.40 -5.03 4.18
C GLN A 20 -2.19 -5.64 2.80
N ASP A 21 -3.11 -6.50 2.39
CA ASP A 21 -3.10 -7.02 1.03
C ASP A 21 -3.74 -6.03 0.03
N ALA A 22 -3.48 -6.25 -1.27
CA ALA A 22 -3.99 -5.38 -2.33
C ALA A 22 -5.54 -5.34 -2.39
N GLY A 23 -6.22 -6.39 -1.93
CA GLY A 23 -7.68 -6.46 -1.88
C GLY A 23 -8.26 -5.68 -0.71
N GLU A 24 -7.56 -5.64 0.43
CA GLU A 24 -7.87 -4.80 1.58
C GLU A 24 -7.73 -3.33 1.23
N ILE A 25 -6.57 -2.91 0.69
CA ILE A 25 -6.32 -1.53 0.24
C ILE A 25 -7.40 -1.05 -0.73
N ALA A 26 -7.83 -1.93 -1.65
CA ALA A 26 -8.85 -1.59 -2.64
C ALA A 26 -10.24 -1.33 -2.03
N ARG A 27 -10.56 -1.88 -0.86
CA ARG A 27 -11.92 -1.88 -0.27
C ARG A 27 -12.03 -1.12 1.04
N LEU A 28 -10.91 -0.96 1.74
CA LEU A 28 -10.81 -0.37 3.05
C LEU A 28 -9.65 0.62 3.02
N PHE A 29 -10.01 1.90 2.98
CA PHE A 29 -9.09 2.99 2.69
C PHE A 29 -9.09 3.96 3.87
N ASP A 30 -7.91 4.15 4.45
CA ASP A 30 -7.74 5.12 5.54
C ASP A 30 -7.75 6.54 4.97
N VAL A 31 -8.53 7.42 5.60
CA VAL A 31 -8.50 8.87 5.33
C VAL A 31 -8.12 9.53 6.65
N PRO A 32 -6.98 10.24 6.73
CA PRO A 32 -6.56 10.87 7.96
C PRO A 32 -7.58 11.93 8.37
N ALA A 33 -7.98 11.90 9.64
CA ALA A 33 -8.92 12.89 10.17
C ALA A 33 -8.27 14.27 10.39
N LEU A 34 -6.96 14.29 10.63
CA LEU A 34 -6.18 15.49 10.87
C LEU A 34 -5.06 15.60 9.85
N HIS A 35 -4.87 16.81 9.34
CA HIS A 35 -3.70 17.16 8.56
C HIS A 35 -2.50 17.47 9.45
N PRO A 36 -1.26 17.24 8.98
CA PRO A 36 -0.06 17.66 9.70
C PRO A 36 -0.13 19.13 10.09
N GLY A 37 0.03 19.41 11.39
CA GLY A 37 -0.03 20.77 11.94
C GLY A 37 -1.43 21.29 12.27
N CYS A 38 -2.49 20.56 11.93
CA CYS A 38 -3.86 20.91 12.32
C CYS A 38 -4.24 20.19 13.63
N VAL A 39 -4.95 20.89 14.52
CA VAL A 39 -5.45 20.31 15.78
C VAL A 39 -6.94 19.91 15.69
N THR A 40 -7.62 20.28 14.60
CA THR A 40 -9.03 19.95 14.36
C THR A 40 -9.28 19.47 12.93
N ILE A 41 -10.43 18.82 12.70
CA ILE A 41 -10.91 18.38 11.37
C ILE A 41 -11.33 19.54 10.45
N PHE A 42 -11.22 20.78 10.91
CA PHE A 42 -11.52 21.99 10.15
C PHE A 42 -10.24 22.79 9.98
N ASP A 43 -9.28 22.18 9.30
CA ASP A 43 -8.06 22.75 8.73
C ASP A 43 -8.21 24.24 8.31
N TRP A 44 -9.22 24.56 7.48
CA TRP A 44 -9.44 25.94 7.02
C TRP A 44 -9.76 26.96 8.13
N LEU A 45 -10.29 26.54 9.29
CA LEU A 45 -10.54 27.44 10.43
C LEU A 45 -9.25 27.85 11.13
N GLU A 46 -8.27 26.96 11.17
CA GLU A 46 -6.96 27.28 11.76
C GLU A 46 -6.18 28.22 10.84
N GLU A 47 -6.28 28.03 9.51
CA GLU A 47 -5.71 28.94 8.52
C GLU A 47 -6.31 30.35 8.60
N GLU A 48 -7.64 30.46 8.75
CA GLU A 48 -8.34 31.74 8.74
C GLU A 48 -8.24 32.51 10.08
N TYR A 49 -8.25 31.79 11.22
CA TYR A 49 -8.36 32.41 12.55
C TYR A 49 -7.18 32.13 13.49
N GLY A 50 -6.19 31.34 13.06
CA GLY A 50 -5.09 30.86 13.91
C GLY A 50 -5.51 29.69 14.82
N ALA A 51 -4.52 28.98 15.39
CA ALA A 51 -4.75 27.71 16.09
C ALA A 51 -5.76 27.81 17.26
N GLU A 52 -5.59 28.75 18.20
CA GLU A 52 -6.43 28.85 19.40
C GLU A 52 -7.89 29.24 19.07
N GLN A 53 -8.06 30.30 18.26
CA GLN A 53 -9.40 30.77 17.89
C GLN A 53 -10.08 29.83 16.90
N GLY A 54 -9.31 29.23 15.97
CA GLY A 54 -9.75 28.17 15.07
C GLY A 54 -10.31 26.97 15.83
N ALA A 55 -9.58 26.46 16.84
CA ALA A 55 -10.01 25.34 17.68
C ALA A 55 -11.34 25.63 18.41
N LYS A 56 -11.49 26.81 19.01
CA LYS A 56 -12.74 27.21 19.69
C LYS A 56 -13.94 27.30 18.72
N ARG A 57 -13.70 27.78 17.51
CA ARG A 57 -14.72 27.84 16.44
C ARG A 57 -15.07 26.44 15.94
N ALA A 58 -14.08 25.57 15.78
CA ALA A 58 -14.25 24.18 15.40
C ALA A 58 -15.13 23.43 16.41
N GLU A 59 -14.87 23.60 17.72
CA GLU A 59 -15.69 23.02 18.79
C GLU A 59 -17.15 23.47 18.71
N THR A 60 -17.37 24.78 18.58
CA THR A 60 -18.73 25.36 18.43
C THR A 60 -19.44 24.78 17.20
N ARG A 61 -18.72 24.64 16.09
CA ARG A 61 -19.25 24.09 14.84
C ARG A 61 -19.59 22.61 14.96
N LEU A 62 -18.73 21.80 15.59
CA LEU A 62 -18.99 20.39 15.89
C LEU A 62 -20.24 20.21 16.77
N ALA A 63 -20.36 21.01 17.84
CA ALA A 63 -21.52 20.97 18.72
C ALA A 63 -22.82 21.29 17.95
N ASN A 64 -22.77 22.25 17.03
CA ASN A 64 -23.90 22.60 16.18
C ASN A 64 -24.26 21.45 15.21
N ILE A 65 -23.27 20.87 14.52
CA ILE A 65 -23.49 19.72 13.62
C ILE A 65 -24.12 18.57 14.39
N ARG A 66 -23.56 18.16 15.53
CA ARG A 66 -24.10 17.07 16.37
C ARG A 66 -25.56 17.32 16.76
N ARG A 67 -25.88 18.52 17.24
CA ARG A 67 -27.25 18.90 17.62
C ARG A 67 -28.21 18.85 16.44
N ARG A 68 -27.81 19.35 15.26
CA ARG A 68 -28.65 19.35 14.05
C ARG A 68 -28.83 17.92 13.52
N CYS A 69 -27.79 17.12 13.47
CA CYS A 69 -27.87 15.71 13.08
C CYS A 69 -28.83 14.93 13.98
N MET A 70 -28.83 15.17 15.29
CA MET A 70 -29.79 14.51 16.19
C MET A 70 -31.26 14.82 15.86
N LYS A 71 -31.54 16.06 15.43
CA LYS A 71 -32.91 16.50 15.11
C LYS A 71 -33.35 16.13 13.69
N TYR A 72 -32.42 16.13 12.73
CA TYR A 72 -32.72 16.02 11.29
C TYR A 72 -32.07 14.80 10.62
N ARG A 73 -31.64 13.79 11.37
CA ARG A 73 -31.09 12.55 10.79
C ARG A 73 -32.11 11.84 9.91
N GLY A 74 -31.63 11.18 8.86
CA GLY A 74 -32.43 10.30 8.01
C GLY A 74 -33.30 11.00 6.97
N THR A 75 -33.18 12.31 6.80
CA THR A 75 -34.02 13.07 5.83
C THR A 75 -33.44 13.10 4.42
N VAL A 76 -32.10 13.20 4.28
CA VAL A 76 -31.45 13.41 2.97
C VAL A 76 -31.44 12.17 2.10
N LEU A 77 -31.17 10.99 2.67
CA LEU A 77 -31.01 9.75 1.89
C LEU A 77 -32.29 9.32 1.15
N PRO A 78 -33.49 9.35 1.77
CA PRO A 78 -34.72 9.07 1.04
C PRO A 78 -34.96 10.00 -0.15
N GLU A 79 -34.73 11.31 0.02
CA GLU A 79 -34.88 12.26 -1.10
C GLU A 79 -33.86 12.03 -2.19
N PHE A 80 -32.63 11.66 -1.83
CA PHE A 80 -31.62 11.28 -2.81
C PHE A 80 -32.04 10.05 -3.60
N ILE A 81 -32.59 9.01 -2.94
CA ILE A 81 -33.10 7.81 -3.62
C ILE A 81 -34.25 8.18 -4.57
N CYS A 82 -35.19 9.02 -4.15
CA CYS A 82 -36.27 9.50 -5.03
C CYS A 82 -35.72 10.24 -6.25
N TYR A 83 -34.72 11.09 -6.06
CA TYR A 83 -34.03 11.78 -7.16
C TYR A 83 -33.38 10.78 -8.13
N LEU A 84 -32.68 9.76 -7.63
CA LEU A 84 -32.04 8.73 -8.44
C LEU A 84 -33.05 7.88 -9.21
N MET A 85 -34.18 7.52 -8.59
CA MET A 85 -35.26 6.76 -9.24
C MET A 85 -35.98 7.54 -10.34
N ALA A 86 -35.99 8.87 -10.26
CA ALA A 86 -36.59 9.74 -11.25
C ALA A 86 -35.70 9.92 -12.51
N GLN A 87 -34.48 9.40 -12.50
CA GLN A 87 -33.56 9.56 -13.62
C GLN A 87 -33.90 8.62 -14.78
N GLY A 88 -33.66 9.10 -16.01
CA GLY A 88 -33.93 8.35 -17.24
C GLY A 88 -32.87 7.29 -17.54
N THR A 89 -32.99 6.67 -18.72
CA THR A 89 -32.09 5.59 -19.17
C THR A 89 -30.63 6.01 -19.32
N ASP A 90 -30.34 7.29 -19.55
CA ASP A 90 -28.99 7.79 -19.77
C ASP A 90 -28.23 8.10 -18.46
N PHE A 91 -28.88 7.90 -17.31
CA PHE A 91 -28.32 8.21 -16.01
C PHE A 91 -27.01 7.46 -15.71
N GLU A 92 -26.93 6.21 -16.13
CA GLU A 92 -25.70 5.42 -15.96
C GLU A 92 -24.52 6.03 -16.72
N LEU A 93 -24.75 6.60 -17.92
CA LEU A 93 -23.72 7.29 -18.69
C LEU A 93 -23.26 8.56 -17.98
N GLN A 94 -24.17 9.30 -17.37
CA GLN A 94 -23.84 10.48 -16.56
C GLN A 94 -22.94 10.11 -15.37
N VAL A 95 -23.30 9.07 -14.61
CA VAL A 95 -22.49 8.58 -13.48
C VAL A 95 -21.10 8.17 -13.96
N ARG A 96 -21.01 7.38 -15.03
CA ARG A 96 -19.73 6.94 -15.60
C ARG A 96 -18.88 8.12 -16.09
N SER A 97 -19.50 9.15 -16.66
CA SER A 97 -18.81 10.36 -17.10
C SER A 97 -18.22 11.13 -15.92
N LEU A 98 -18.99 11.32 -14.84
CA LEU A 98 -18.51 11.96 -13.61
C LEU A 98 -17.37 11.17 -12.96
N MET A 99 -17.50 9.83 -12.91
CA MET A 99 -16.43 8.98 -12.39
C MET A 99 -15.17 9.11 -13.23
N ALA A 100 -15.27 9.03 -14.56
CA ALA A 100 -14.14 9.15 -15.46
C ALA A 100 -13.43 10.50 -15.35
N ALA A 101 -14.20 11.59 -15.17
CA ALA A 101 -13.64 12.92 -14.96
C ALA A 101 -12.78 12.97 -13.69
N PHE A 102 -13.25 12.40 -12.58
CA PHE A 102 -12.46 12.33 -11.35
C PHE A 102 -11.25 11.39 -11.49
N GLU A 103 -11.42 10.21 -12.10
CA GLU A 103 -10.33 9.26 -12.30
C GLU A 103 -9.19 9.88 -13.14
N ALA A 104 -9.51 10.66 -14.17
CA ALA A 104 -8.52 11.33 -15.02
C ALA A 104 -7.64 12.34 -14.24
N GLU A 105 -8.15 12.87 -13.13
CA GLU A 105 -7.47 13.86 -12.31
C GLU A 105 -6.53 13.24 -11.27
N VAL A 106 -6.86 12.04 -10.77
CA VAL A 106 -6.14 11.43 -9.63
C VAL A 106 -5.35 10.18 -9.99
N VAL A 107 -5.75 9.44 -11.04
CA VAL A 107 -5.08 8.19 -11.42
C VAL A 107 -3.83 8.48 -12.23
N ARG A 108 -2.70 7.97 -11.76
CA ARG A 108 -1.41 7.99 -12.48
C ARG A 108 -1.08 6.61 -13.05
N GLU A 109 -0.25 6.56 -14.09
CA GLU A 109 0.11 5.29 -14.75
C GLU A 109 0.89 4.37 -13.80
N GLU A 110 1.78 4.95 -13.00
CA GLU A 110 2.64 4.32 -12.01
C GLU A 110 1.92 3.88 -10.73
N MET A 111 0.65 4.26 -10.53
CA MET A 111 -0.09 3.85 -9.34
C MET A 111 -0.32 2.34 -9.31
N GLU A 112 -0.14 1.77 -8.12
CA GLU A 112 -0.48 0.39 -7.82
C GLU A 112 -1.94 0.06 -8.19
N PRO A 113 -2.24 -1.14 -8.74
CA PRO A 113 -3.60 -1.51 -9.13
C PRO A 113 -4.64 -1.38 -8.00
N ALA A 114 -4.23 -1.59 -6.75
CA ALA A 114 -5.11 -1.41 -5.58
C ALA A 114 -5.50 0.06 -5.37
N LEU A 115 -4.55 0.99 -5.52
CA LEU A 115 -4.82 2.42 -5.43
C LEU A 115 -5.68 2.92 -6.60
N LYS A 116 -5.46 2.39 -7.81
CA LYS A 116 -6.36 2.66 -8.96
C LYS A 116 -7.79 2.20 -8.69
N HIS A 117 -7.96 1.04 -8.05
CA HIS A 117 -9.28 0.56 -7.65
C HIS A 117 -9.89 1.44 -6.55
N ALA A 118 -9.10 1.86 -5.56
CA ALA A 118 -9.56 2.81 -4.55
C ALA A 118 -9.98 4.15 -5.20
N ALA A 119 -9.23 4.67 -6.16
CA ALA A 119 -9.56 5.89 -6.90
C ALA A 119 -10.95 5.79 -7.57
N LYS A 120 -11.28 4.63 -8.14
CA LYS A 120 -12.62 4.36 -8.70
C LYS A 120 -13.73 4.43 -7.65
N ASN A 121 -13.48 3.97 -6.42
CA ASN A 121 -14.44 4.10 -5.33
C ASN A 121 -14.63 5.58 -4.93
N PHE A 122 -13.55 6.37 -4.88
CA PHE A 122 -13.63 7.82 -4.65
C PHE A 122 -14.33 8.54 -5.81
N ALA A 123 -14.13 8.09 -7.05
CA ALA A 123 -14.83 8.62 -8.22
C ALA A 123 -16.35 8.44 -8.11
N LEU A 124 -16.81 7.31 -7.56
CA LEU A 124 -18.23 7.08 -7.27
C LEU A 124 -18.74 8.03 -6.17
N ILE A 125 -17.94 8.29 -5.13
CA ILE A 125 -18.27 9.27 -4.08
C ILE A 125 -18.37 10.68 -4.68
N TYR A 126 -17.45 11.04 -5.57
CA TYR A 126 -17.49 12.30 -6.33
C TYR A 126 -18.76 12.42 -7.16
N ALA A 127 -19.08 11.40 -7.96
CA ALA A 127 -20.31 11.37 -8.75
C ALA A 127 -21.55 11.52 -7.85
N ALA A 128 -21.61 10.82 -6.71
CA ALA A 128 -22.71 10.96 -5.75
C ALA A 128 -22.81 12.37 -5.16
N GLY A 129 -21.69 13.03 -4.86
CA GLY A 129 -21.65 14.41 -4.38
C GLY A 129 -22.18 15.40 -5.41
N MET A 130 -21.78 15.24 -6.68
CA MET A 130 -22.25 16.05 -7.80
C MET A 130 -23.76 15.89 -8.02
N LEU A 131 -24.25 14.66 -7.98
CA LEU A 131 -25.68 14.38 -8.12
C LEU A 131 -26.51 14.90 -6.93
N ALA A 132 -25.98 14.80 -5.71
CA ALA A 132 -26.63 15.38 -4.52
C ALA A 132 -26.71 16.90 -4.60
N ARG A 133 -25.71 17.56 -5.21
CA ARG A 133 -25.75 19.00 -5.50
C ARG A 133 -26.83 19.32 -6.52
N ASP A 134 -26.89 18.59 -7.63
CA ASP A 134 -27.88 18.81 -8.69
C ASP A 134 -29.32 18.56 -8.19
N ALA A 135 -29.49 17.65 -7.24
CA ALA A 135 -30.74 17.43 -6.52
C ALA A 135 -31.07 18.52 -5.49
N GLY A 136 -30.18 19.50 -5.26
CA GLY A 136 -30.36 20.56 -4.26
C GLY A 136 -30.26 20.09 -2.81
N LEU A 137 -29.74 18.89 -2.56
CA LEU A 137 -29.67 18.28 -1.23
C LEU A 137 -28.46 18.79 -0.41
N VAL A 138 -27.43 19.27 -1.11
CA VAL A 138 -26.25 19.89 -0.51
C VAL A 138 -25.99 21.25 -1.12
N ALA A 139 -25.52 22.20 -0.31
CA ALA A 139 -25.21 23.57 -0.73
C ALA A 139 -23.72 23.75 -1.08
N TRP A 140 -23.06 22.71 -1.56
CA TRP A 140 -21.63 22.73 -1.88
C TRP A 140 -21.43 23.08 -3.36
N SER A 141 -20.38 23.86 -3.65
CA SER A 141 -19.97 24.09 -5.04
C SER A 141 -19.27 22.86 -5.62
N GLU A 142 -19.24 22.78 -6.96
CA GLU A 142 -18.48 21.77 -7.70
C GLU A 142 -17.03 21.69 -7.25
N ALA A 143 -16.33 22.83 -7.31
CA ALA A 143 -14.93 22.94 -6.92
C ALA A 143 -14.69 22.47 -5.47
N ARG A 144 -15.65 22.71 -4.57
CA ARG A 144 -15.53 22.26 -3.16
C ARG A 144 -15.68 20.75 -3.05
N ILE A 145 -16.64 20.14 -3.76
CA ILE A 145 -16.83 18.68 -3.78
C ILE A 145 -15.57 18.01 -4.33
N GLU A 146 -15.10 18.49 -5.48
CA GLU A 146 -13.92 17.98 -6.15
C GLU A 146 -12.67 18.08 -5.27
N ALA A 147 -12.36 19.29 -4.78
CA ALA A 147 -11.18 19.50 -3.94
C ALA A 147 -11.21 18.65 -2.67
N SER A 148 -12.37 18.52 -2.01
CA SER A 148 -12.47 17.75 -0.78
C SER A 148 -12.26 16.25 -1.01
N ILE A 149 -12.87 15.68 -2.06
CA ILE A 149 -12.79 14.24 -2.34
C ILE A 149 -11.42 13.87 -2.91
N ARG A 150 -10.86 14.72 -3.78
CA ARG A 150 -9.48 14.60 -4.27
C ARG A 150 -8.51 14.57 -3.10
N ARG A 151 -8.63 15.54 -2.19
CA ARG A 151 -7.77 15.65 -1.01
C ARG A 151 -7.83 14.40 -0.13
N CYS A 152 -9.03 13.94 0.21
CA CYS A 152 -9.19 12.70 0.98
C CYS A 152 -8.55 11.47 0.31
N PHE A 153 -8.63 11.36 -1.03
CA PHE A 153 -7.97 10.29 -1.76
C PHE A 153 -6.44 10.41 -1.71
N GLU A 154 -5.90 11.60 -2.01
CA GLU A 154 -4.46 11.86 -2.03
C GLU A 154 -3.82 11.63 -0.65
N ASP A 155 -4.44 12.14 0.41
CA ASP A 155 -3.92 11.96 1.77
C ASP A 155 -3.93 10.48 2.18
N GLY A 156 -5.02 9.75 1.92
CA GLY A 156 -5.07 8.32 2.20
C GLY A 156 -4.10 7.50 1.33
N ALA A 157 -3.96 7.85 0.06
CA ALA A 157 -3.01 7.21 -0.84
C ALA A 157 -1.56 7.42 -0.38
N SER A 158 -1.25 8.60 0.18
CA SER A 158 0.07 8.90 0.73
C SER A 158 0.42 8.02 1.94
N ILE A 159 -0.55 7.73 2.81
CA ILE A 159 -0.36 6.83 3.97
C ILE A 159 -0.01 5.42 3.48
N ILE A 160 -0.77 4.93 2.50
CA ILE A 160 -0.54 3.61 1.91
C ILE A 160 0.83 3.58 1.22
N GLN A 161 1.16 4.59 0.43
CA GLN A 161 2.45 4.68 -0.28
C GLN A 161 3.65 4.79 0.67
N ALA A 162 3.55 5.55 1.76
CA ALA A 162 4.60 5.67 2.76
C ALA A 162 4.92 4.34 3.47
N GLN A 163 4.00 3.38 3.41
CA GLN A 163 4.13 2.05 4.03
C GLN A 163 4.42 0.94 3.02
N ILE A 164 4.29 1.23 1.71
CA ILE A 164 4.84 0.37 0.68
C ILE A 164 6.35 0.55 0.73
N GLU A 165 7.04 -0.41 1.34
CA GLU A 165 8.50 -0.51 1.27
C GLU A 165 8.92 -0.33 -0.19
N SER A 166 9.77 0.66 -0.44
CA SER A 166 10.24 0.90 -1.80
C SER A 166 11.09 -0.28 -2.26
N PHE A 167 11.11 -0.51 -3.57
CA PHE A 167 11.96 -1.55 -4.15
C PHE A 167 13.43 -1.42 -3.72
N GLU A 168 13.93 -0.19 -3.64
CA GLU A 168 15.31 0.13 -3.26
C GLU A 168 15.58 -0.21 -1.78
N GLU A 169 14.68 0.15 -0.87
CA GLU A 169 14.80 -0.21 0.56
C GLU A 169 14.75 -1.73 0.76
N ALA A 170 13.82 -2.41 0.08
CA ALA A 170 13.71 -3.86 0.15
C ALA A 170 14.96 -4.54 -0.42
N ARG A 171 15.53 -3.99 -1.50
CA ARG A 171 16.77 -4.46 -2.10
C ARG A 171 17.94 -4.29 -1.15
N ALA A 172 18.17 -3.08 -0.65
CA ALA A 172 19.25 -2.79 0.30
C ALA A 172 19.14 -3.68 1.55
N ARG A 173 17.94 -3.80 2.13
CA ARG A 173 17.68 -4.68 3.27
C ARG A 173 17.97 -6.14 2.95
N PHE A 174 17.44 -6.67 1.85
CA PHE A 174 17.62 -8.06 1.47
C PHE A 174 19.08 -8.43 1.24
N PHE A 175 19.83 -7.58 0.52
CA PHE A 175 21.25 -7.82 0.29
C PHE A 175 22.08 -7.61 1.56
N GLY A 176 21.72 -6.67 2.43
CA GLY A 176 22.33 -6.52 3.76
C GLY A 176 22.17 -7.77 4.64
N GLN A 177 21.04 -8.49 4.53
CA GLN A 177 20.86 -9.76 5.26
C GLN A 177 21.88 -10.84 4.85
N LEU A 178 22.44 -10.77 3.64
CA LEU A 178 23.48 -11.71 3.19
C LEU A 178 24.82 -11.53 3.91
N GLU A 179 25.03 -10.38 4.53
CA GLU A 179 26.23 -10.05 5.31
C GLU A 179 26.11 -10.38 6.80
N THR A 180 24.90 -10.74 7.25
CA THR A 180 24.66 -11.08 8.65
C THR A 180 25.25 -12.44 9.01
N ASP A 181 25.49 -12.65 10.32
CA ASP A 181 25.94 -13.93 10.86
C ASP A 181 24.84 -15.02 10.83
N GLU A 182 23.64 -14.73 10.28
CA GLU A 182 22.56 -15.72 10.08
C GLU A 182 22.91 -16.74 8.99
N LEU A 183 23.88 -16.42 8.12
CA LEU A 183 24.37 -17.31 7.07
C LEU A 183 25.65 -18.02 7.49
N ILE A 184 25.64 -19.35 7.44
CA ILE A 184 26.82 -20.16 7.76
C ILE A 184 27.75 -20.32 6.55
N GLU A 185 29.02 -20.61 6.80
CA GLU A 185 29.95 -21.00 5.74
C GLU A 185 29.65 -22.44 5.27
N HIS A 186 29.86 -22.73 3.99
CA HIS A 186 29.61 -24.06 3.42
C HIS A 186 30.43 -25.18 4.13
N ASP A 187 31.61 -24.86 4.65
CA ASP A 187 32.50 -25.79 5.37
C ASP A 187 32.15 -25.98 6.85
N ALA A 188 31.17 -25.23 7.38
CA ALA A 188 30.71 -25.33 8.76
C ALA A 188 30.23 -26.74 9.14
N ASP A 189 30.06 -26.96 10.45
CA ASP A 189 29.57 -28.23 10.98
C ASP A 189 28.20 -28.60 10.37
N ARG A 190 28.08 -29.86 9.93
CA ARG A 190 26.87 -30.40 9.31
C ARG A 190 25.62 -30.19 10.17
N SER A 191 25.75 -30.23 11.50
CA SER A 191 24.65 -30.03 12.45
C SER A 191 24.01 -28.64 12.33
N LEU A 192 24.77 -27.61 11.95
CA LEU A 192 24.28 -26.23 11.81
C LEU A 192 23.37 -26.04 10.60
N PHE A 193 23.49 -26.88 9.57
CA PHE A 193 22.69 -26.76 8.35
C PHE A 193 21.20 -27.02 8.57
N ALA A 194 20.84 -27.79 9.62
CA ALA A 194 19.45 -28.13 9.91
C ALA A 194 18.60 -26.90 10.25
N THR A 195 19.18 -25.91 10.93
CA THR A 195 18.49 -24.67 11.35
C THR A 195 18.94 -23.43 10.59
N ALA A 196 19.98 -23.52 9.78
CA ALA A 196 20.49 -22.39 9.02
C ALA A 196 19.47 -21.89 7.98
N ARG A 197 19.31 -20.56 7.92
CA ARG A 197 18.49 -19.86 6.91
C ARG A 197 19.11 -19.91 5.52
N GLY A 198 20.43 -20.05 5.47
CA GLY A 198 21.21 -20.14 4.24
C GLY A 198 22.67 -20.44 4.53
N TYR A 199 23.44 -20.64 3.48
CA TYR A 199 24.89 -20.73 3.57
C TYR A 199 25.57 -20.06 2.38
N ARG A 200 26.82 -19.65 2.57
CA ARG A 200 27.66 -19.08 1.52
C ARG A 200 28.82 -20.03 1.16
N THR A 201 29.19 -20.08 -0.10
CA THR A 201 30.38 -20.81 -0.54
C THR A 201 31.42 -19.81 -1.01
N ARG A 202 32.64 -19.86 -0.47
CA ARG A 202 33.73 -19.06 -1.02
C ARG A 202 34.14 -19.61 -2.38
N SER A 203 34.10 -18.76 -3.40
CA SER A 203 34.65 -19.06 -4.73
C SER A 203 35.42 -17.84 -5.25
N GLU A 204 36.40 -18.07 -6.12
CA GLU A 204 37.38 -17.07 -6.55
C GLU A 204 36.77 -15.87 -7.31
N SER A 205 35.60 -16.02 -7.94
CA SER A 205 34.99 -14.99 -8.80
C SER A 205 33.60 -14.53 -8.37
N SER A 206 32.91 -15.31 -7.54
CA SER A 206 31.61 -14.95 -6.96
C SER A 206 31.36 -15.80 -5.73
N THR A 207 30.73 -15.23 -4.71
CA THR A 207 30.29 -15.97 -3.52
C THR A 207 28.84 -16.38 -3.77
N PRO A 208 28.56 -17.63 -4.14
CA PRO A 208 27.18 -18.07 -4.21
C PRO A 208 26.58 -18.13 -2.81
N TYR A 209 25.43 -17.48 -2.65
CA TYR A 209 24.57 -17.55 -1.48
C TYR A 209 23.43 -18.52 -1.79
N ILE A 210 23.21 -19.50 -0.91
CA ILE A 210 22.14 -20.48 -1.02
C ILE A 210 21.21 -20.28 0.17
N LEU A 211 20.00 -19.80 -0.08
CA LEU A 211 19.02 -19.46 0.93
C LEU A 211 17.85 -20.45 0.89
N ARG A 212 17.27 -20.82 2.03
CA ARG A 212 15.98 -21.53 2.04
C ARG A 212 14.89 -20.60 1.51
N GLY A 213 13.93 -21.14 0.77
CA GLY A 213 12.78 -20.35 0.28
C GLY A 213 12.04 -19.65 1.43
N GLU A 214 11.87 -20.34 2.55
CA GLU A 214 11.27 -19.81 3.79
C GLU A 214 12.03 -18.58 4.35
N ALA A 215 13.36 -18.57 4.26
CA ALA A 215 14.16 -17.42 4.71
C ALA A 215 13.90 -16.20 3.82
N VAL A 216 13.82 -16.40 2.49
CA VAL A 216 13.50 -15.32 1.55
C VAL A 216 12.07 -14.80 1.75
N LEU A 217 11.11 -15.69 2.01
CA LEU A 217 9.74 -15.29 2.36
C LEU A 217 9.69 -14.47 3.66
N SER A 218 10.51 -14.83 4.64
CA SER A 218 10.63 -14.07 5.90
C SER A 218 11.32 -12.72 5.72
N TRP A 219 12.34 -12.62 4.88
CA TRP A 219 13.10 -11.38 4.65
C TRP A 219 12.40 -10.40 3.70
N LEU A 220 11.53 -10.91 2.83
CA LEU A 220 10.73 -10.15 1.88
C LEU A 220 9.25 -10.55 1.99
N PRO A 221 8.55 -10.10 3.05
CA PRO A 221 7.17 -10.51 3.29
C PRO A 221 6.22 -10.07 2.17
N ASN A 222 6.42 -8.85 1.63
CA ASN A 222 5.61 -8.29 0.55
C ASN A 222 5.80 -9.09 -0.77
N PRO A 223 4.76 -9.77 -1.29
CA PRO A 223 4.87 -10.60 -2.49
C PRO A 223 5.22 -9.84 -3.77
N SER A 224 4.73 -8.61 -3.91
CA SER A 224 4.99 -7.78 -5.10
C SER A 224 6.45 -7.36 -5.15
N VAL A 225 6.94 -6.78 -4.06
CA VAL A 225 8.34 -6.35 -3.93
C VAL A 225 9.29 -7.54 -4.00
N ARG A 226 8.93 -8.66 -3.38
CA ARG A 226 9.70 -9.92 -3.49
C ARG A 226 9.83 -10.39 -4.93
N ASN A 227 8.72 -10.44 -5.68
CA ASN A 227 8.77 -10.88 -7.08
C ASN A 227 9.55 -9.90 -7.95
N GLN A 228 9.39 -8.60 -7.72
CA GLN A 228 10.16 -7.56 -8.42
C GLN A 228 11.66 -7.71 -8.15
N LEU A 229 12.06 -7.96 -6.90
CA LEU A 229 13.45 -8.18 -6.52
C LEU A 229 14.03 -9.43 -7.17
N LEU A 230 13.30 -10.53 -7.19
CA LEU A 230 13.75 -11.77 -7.84
C LEU A 230 13.84 -11.63 -9.35
N LEU A 231 12.91 -10.91 -10.00
CA LEU A 231 12.96 -10.60 -11.43
C LEU A 231 14.18 -9.74 -11.76
N TRP A 232 14.36 -8.64 -11.03
CA TRP A 232 15.52 -7.76 -11.19
C TRP A 232 16.83 -8.54 -10.98
N ALA A 233 16.93 -9.37 -9.93
CA ALA A 233 18.12 -10.18 -9.68
C ALA A 233 18.37 -11.21 -10.79
N ALA A 234 17.33 -11.72 -11.45
CA ALA A 234 17.49 -12.59 -12.62
C ALA A 234 18.01 -11.83 -13.84
N ASP A 235 17.48 -10.63 -14.09
CA ASP A 235 17.89 -9.77 -15.21
C ASP A 235 19.34 -9.30 -15.07
N GLU A 236 19.76 -8.98 -13.84
CA GLU A 236 21.17 -8.66 -13.48
C GLU A 236 22.10 -9.89 -13.47
N GLY A 237 21.57 -11.09 -13.73
CA GLY A 237 22.36 -12.34 -13.71
C GLY A 237 22.81 -12.79 -12.31
N LEU A 238 22.28 -12.17 -11.26
CA LEU A 238 22.58 -12.51 -9.86
C LEU A 238 21.79 -13.74 -9.41
N LEU A 239 20.59 -13.98 -9.93
CA LEU A 239 19.75 -15.12 -9.56
C LEU A 239 19.95 -16.31 -10.51
N ARG A 240 20.15 -17.50 -9.94
CA ARG A 240 20.15 -18.76 -10.71
C ARG A 240 18.77 -19.42 -10.69
N CYS A 241 17.96 -19.16 -11.71
CA CYS A 241 16.66 -19.79 -11.91
C CYS A 241 16.71 -20.98 -12.90
N LYS A 242 15.68 -21.84 -12.88
CA LYS A 242 15.52 -22.96 -13.82
C LYS A 242 14.73 -22.61 -15.08
N GLY A 243 14.02 -21.48 -15.09
CA GLY A 243 13.13 -21.08 -16.18
C GLY A 243 12.80 -19.59 -16.13
N LYS A 244 12.04 -19.11 -17.13
CA LYS A 244 11.53 -17.74 -17.18
C LYS A 244 10.34 -17.59 -16.23
N SER A 245 10.26 -16.47 -15.52
CA SER A 245 9.09 -16.13 -14.70
C SER A 245 7.83 -16.07 -15.56
N THR A 246 6.70 -16.50 -15.01
CA THR A 246 5.37 -16.38 -15.64
C THR A 246 4.63 -15.12 -15.19
N GLY A 247 5.29 -14.19 -14.48
CA GLY A 247 4.70 -12.92 -14.03
C GLY A 247 3.70 -13.05 -12.87
N GLY A 248 3.60 -14.22 -12.23
CA GLY A 248 2.76 -14.45 -11.06
C GLY A 248 3.43 -14.05 -9.73
N ARG A 249 2.69 -14.13 -8.63
CA ARG A 249 3.18 -13.85 -7.25
C ARG A 249 3.97 -15.02 -6.63
N ASP A 250 4.06 -16.14 -7.33
CA ASP A 250 4.77 -17.34 -6.87
C ASP A 250 6.27 -17.20 -7.13
N ILE A 251 7.10 -17.59 -6.17
CA ILE A 251 8.56 -17.60 -6.29
C ILE A 251 9.11 -18.94 -6.78
N ALA A 252 8.27 -19.95 -6.99
CA ALA A 252 8.68 -21.29 -7.39
C ALA A 252 9.55 -21.32 -8.67
N TRP A 253 9.41 -20.31 -9.56
CA TRP A 253 10.25 -20.17 -10.75
C TRP A 253 11.72 -19.83 -10.42
N ALA A 254 11.95 -19.14 -9.29
CA ALA A 254 13.26 -18.78 -8.77
C ALA A 254 13.84 -19.85 -7.82
N GLU A 255 13.01 -20.77 -7.35
CA GLU A 255 13.43 -21.85 -6.45
C GLU A 255 14.14 -23.00 -7.19
N THR A 256 15.14 -23.58 -6.52
CA THR A 256 15.82 -24.79 -6.94
C THR A 256 15.88 -25.79 -5.78
N GLN A 257 15.65 -27.07 -6.06
CA GLN A 257 15.90 -28.13 -5.08
C GLN A 257 17.39 -28.46 -5.09
N ARG A 258 18.08 -28.18 -3.98
CA ARG A 258 19.49 -28.55 -3.78
C ARG A 258 19.64 -29.45 -2.58
N GLY A 259 20.61 -30.36 -2.65
CA GLY A 259 21.08 -31.09 -1.48
C GLY A 259 21.81 -30.15 -0.54
N TRP A 260 21.36 -30.10 0.70
CA TRP A 260 22.03 -29.43 1.81
C TRP A 260 22.93 -30.43 2.55
N ARG A 261 23.92 -29.94 3.30
CA ARG A 261 24.88 -30.82 3.98
C ARG A 261 24.22 -31.65 5.08
N ASP A 262 23.11 -31.19 5.66
CA ASP A 262 22.27 -31.99 6.58
C ASP A 262 21.68 -33.25 5.93
N GLY A 263 21.64 -33.34 4.60
CA GLY A 263 21.07 -34.45 3.82
C GLY A 263 19.65 -34.14 3.32
N THR A 264 19.09 -32.99 3.67
CA THR A 264 17.79 -32.54 3.21
C THR A 264 17.86 -31.92 1.80
N ARG A 265 16.70 -31.71 1.18
CA ARG A 265 16.58 -31.07 -0.15
C ARG A 265 15.51 -29.98 -0.18
N PRO A 266 15.64 -28.93 0.65
CA PRO A 266 14.67 -27.85 0.69
C PRO A 266 14.67 -27.08 -0.64
N ARG A 267 13.55 -26.42 -0.92
CA ARG A 267 13.51 -25.41 -1.99
C ARG A 267 14.38 -24.23 -1.58
N SER A 268 15.28 -23.85 -2.47
CA SER A 268 16.34 -22.90 -2.18
C SER A 268 16.48 -21.87 -3.30
N ILE A 269 16.74 -20.62 -2.94
CA ILE A 269 17.11 -19.56 -3.86
C ILE A 269 18.63 -19.46 -3.90
N VAL A 270 19.18 -19.35 -5.10
CA VAL A 270 20.64 -19.33 -5.31
C VAL A 270 21.03 -18.02 -5.97
N LEU A 271 21.76 -17.20 -5.22
CA LEU A 271 22.28 -15.92 -5.67
C LEU A 271 23.78 -16.03 -5.94
N LYS A 272 24.27 -15.32 -6.95
CA LYS A 272 25.69 -15.15 -7.28
C LYS A 272 25.99 -13.67 -7.18
N VAL A 273 26.49 -13.27 -6.03
CA VAL A 273 26.79 -11.87 -5.75
C VAL A 273 28.28 -11.78 -5.44
N SER A 274 28.98 -10.88 -6.13
CA SER A 274 30.36 -10.55 -5.76
C SER A 274 30.35 -9.63 -4.54
N ARG A 275 31.47 -9.53 -3.82
CA ARG A 275 31.53 -8.64 -2.65
C ARG A 275 31.38 -7.16 -3.06
N GLU A 276 32.02 -6.77 -4.15
CA GLU A 276 31.90 -5.41 -4.72
C GLU A 276 30.45 -5.08 -5.12
N THR A 277 29.75 -6.04 -5.73
CA THR A 277 28.33 -5.88 -6.05
C THR A 277 27.48 -5.77 -4.79
N LEU A 278 27.82 -6.52 -3.73
CA LEU A 278 27.09 -6.48 -2.47
C LEU A 278 27.25 -5.11 -1.78
N ASP A 279 28.49 -4.63 -1.67
CA ASP A 279 28.82 -3.32 -1.08
C ASP A 279 28.10 -2.18 -1.85
N ALA A 280 28.04 -2.27 -3.19
CA ALA A 280 27.34 -1.30 -4.02
C ALA A 280 25.81 -1.33 -3.81
N LEU A 281 25.23 -2.51 -3.56
CA LEU A 281 23.79 -2.67 -3.35
C LEU A 281 23.33 -2.31 -1.93
N THR A 282 24.25 -2.23 -0.96
CA THR A 282 23.96 -1.90 0.45
C THR A 282 24.33 -0.46 0.82
N SER A 283 25.10 0.27 -0.01
CA SER A 283 25.57 1.64 0.26
C SER A 283 24.58 2.75 -0.13
N THR A 284 23.27 2.46 -0.19
CA THR A 284 22.22 3.43 -0.58
C THR A 284 21.37 3.77 0.64
#